data_AF-A0A6J1NKV0-F1
#
_entry.id   AF-A0A6J1NKV0-F1
#
_cell.length_a   1.000
_cell.length_b   1.000
_cell.length_c   1.000
_cell.angle_alpha   90.00
_cell.angle_beta   90.00
_cell.angle_gamma   90.00
#
_symmetry.space_group_name_H-M   'P 1'
#
loop_
_entity.id
_entity.type
_entity.pdbx_description
1 polymer ?
#
loop_
_entity_poly.entity_id
_entity_poly.type
_entity_poly.pdbx_seq_one_letter_code
_entity_poly.pdbx_strand_id
1 'polypeptide(L)'
;MCERSIASRPSLEQVVAIVDFMEKHKSLALGKLRGLEGRDESKKLWFKLTRIVNNISGPTRPMKSWIKYWADKKSTVRSKVVSSGSDPNILCSNIEKKIWDLFLASKEKSSNRSRNNSVKLEPQFTEEPFLNDDDMDEDHDNEPVLNFEEPALDFEERQMVVMEKLVKVMSEQATAMSQLAQASQVNAQAMERLADASQIQARAVERLATTFESIGAATHDVRNALLDIDSTLKRFYTTSPT
;
A
#
# COMPACT_ATOMS: atom_id res chain seq x y z
N MET A 1 31.49 -14.55 -1.30
CA MET A 1 30.49 -14.40 -2.38
C MET A 1 29.11 -14.56 -1.74
N CYS A 2 28.35 -13.47 -1.56
CA CYS A 2 27.03 -13.54 -0.93
C CYS A 2 25.96 -13.68 -2.02
N GLU A 3 25.48 -14.90 -2.16
CA GLU A 3 24.36 -15.27 -3.01
C GLU A 3 23.18 -14.34 -2.71
N ARG A 4 22.73 -13.58 -3.72
CA ARG A 4 21.50 -12.78 -3.63
C ARG A 4 20.31 -13.74 -3.66
N SER A 5 20.05 -14.36 -2.51
CA SER A 5 18.82 -15.08 -2.22
C SER A 5 17.64 -14.15 -2.53
N ILE A 6 16.80 -14.56 -3.47
CA ILE A 6 15.55 -13.89 -3.83
C ILE A 6 14.77 -13.71 -2.53
N ALA A 7 14.63 -12.45 -2.14
CA ALA A 7 14.18 -12.01 -0.84
C ALA A 7 12.80 -12.57 -0.48
N SER A 8 12.75 -13.77 0.15
CA SER A 8 11.52 -14.44 0.58
C SER A 8 10.61 -13.52 1.39
N ARG A 9 9.32 -13.47 1.04
CA ARG A 9 8.35 -12.55 1.67
C ARG A 9 8.36 -12.76 3.20
N PRO A 10 8.42 -11.68 4.01
CA PRO A 10 8.32 -11.81 5.46
C PRO A 10 7.05 -12.56 5.87
N SER A 11 7.16 -13.43 6.88
CA SER A 11 6.01 -14.16 7.40
C SER A 11 5.00 -13.21 8.05
N LEU A 12 3.74 -13.63 8.15
CA LEU A 12 2.69 -12.80 8.75
C LEU A 12 3.05 -12.40 10.19
N GLU A 13 3.60 -13.32 10.98
CA GLU A 13 4.06 -13.08 12.34
C GLU A 13 5.17 -12.02 12.40
N GLN A 14 6.14 -12.07 11.47
CA GLN A 14 7.17 -11.05 11.35
C GLN A 14 6.59 -9.68 11.02
N VAL A 15 5.60 -9.61 10.13
CA VAL A 15 4.93 -8.35 9.77
C VAL A 15 4.16 -7.77 10.96
N VAL A 16 3.45 -8.61 11.72
CA VAL A 16 2.75 -8.19 12.95
C VAL A 16 3.74 -7.64 13.98
N ALA A 17 4.84 -8.35 14.22
CA ALA A 17 5.87 -7.92 15.17
C ALA A 17 6.51 -6.57 14.78
N ILE A 18 6.74 -6.34 13.48
CA ILE A 18 7.23 -5.04 12.98
C ILE A 18 6.22 -3.94 13.30
N VAL A 19 4.94 -4.16 13.00
CA VAL A 19 3.90 -3.14 13.18
C VAL A 19 3.68 -2.81 14.66
N ASP A 20 3.69 -3.82 15.53
CA ASP A 20 3.56 -3.63 16.97
C ASP A 20 4.77 -2.90 17.57
N PHE A 21 5.98 -3.17 17.06
CA PHE A 21 7.18 -2.41 17.45
C PHE A 21 7.10 -0.95 17.00
N MET A 22 6.61 -0.71 15.78
CA MET A 22 6.42 0.64 15.24
C MET A 22 5.35 1.43 16.00
N GLU A 23 4.30 0.75 16.48
CA GLU A 23 3.26 1.37 17.30
C GLU A 23 3.80 1.84 18.66
N LYS A 24 4.67 1.04 19.29
CA LYS A 24 5.35 1.42 20.53
C LYS A 24 6.39 2.53 20.33
N HIS A 25 6.99 2.61 19.14
CA HIS A 25 8.01 3.59 18.79
C HIS A 25 7.58 4.50 17.63
N LYS A 26 6.50 5.29 17.84
CA LYS A 26 5.92 6.15 16.78
C LYS A 26 6.92 7.16 16.19
N SER A 27 7.87 7.65 16.98
CA SER A 27 8.93 8.57 16.53
C SER A 27 9.86 7.93 15.49
N LEU A 28 10.21 6.66 15.67
CA LEU A 28 10.96 5.83 14.73
C LEU A 28 10.14 5.56 13.46
N ALA A 29 8.88 5.14 13.64
CA ALA A 29 8.00 4.77 12.54
C ALA A 29 7.72 5.93 11.56
N LEU A 30 7.58 7.14 12.11
CA LEU A 30 7.36 8.39 11.40
C LEU A 30 8.64 9.05 10.87
N GLY A 31 9.84 8.56 11.25
CA GLY A 31 11.11 9.17 10.87
C GLY A 31 11.31 10.56 11.47
N LYS A 32 10.73 10.82 12.65
CA LYS A 32 10.81 12.13 13.33
C LYS A 32 12.06 12.31 14.19
N LEU A 33 12.84 11.25 14.39
CA LEU A 33 14.11 11.28 15.11
C LEU A 33 15.18 11.93 14.22
N ARG A 34 15.30 13.26 14.30
CA ARG A 34 16.32 14.07 13.62
C ARG A 34 17.42 14.50 14.60
N GLY A 35 18.58 14.91 14.07
CA GLY A 35 19.76 15.29 14.87
C GLY A 35 20.69 14.12 15.19
N LEU A 36 21.85 14.40 15.81
CA LEU A 36 22.86 13.40 16.15
C LEU A 36 22.33 12.34 17.14
N GLU A 37 21.71 12.79 18.23
CA GLU A 37 21.13 11.91 19.25
C GLU A 37 19.96 11.07 18.69
N GLY A 38 19.10 11.69 17.88
CA GLY A 38 17.98 11.00 17.22
C GLY A 38 18.43 9.93 16.21
N ARG A 39 19.56 10.13 15.52
CA ARG A 39 20.13 9.12 14.61
C ARG A 39 20.63 7.89 15.38
N ASP A 40 21.30 8.10 16.51
CA ASP A 40 21.80 7.00 17.34
C ASP A 40 20.66 6.22 18.01
N GLU A 41 19.64 6.91 18.52
CA GLU A 41 18.44 6.26 19.04
C GLU A 41 17.70 5.47 17.96
N SER A 42 17.56 6.05 16.75
CA SER A 42 16.95 5.36 15.61
C SER A 42 17.69 4.08 15.30
N LYS A 43 19.02 4.13 15.24
CA LYS A 43 19.88 2.98 14.98
C LYS A 43 19.69 1.91 16.05
N LYS A 44 19.71 2.28 17.35
CA LYS A 44 19.47 1.36 18.47
C LYS A 44 18.11 0.68 18.37
N LEU A 45 17.05 1.43 18.04
CA LEU A 45 15.70 0.88 17.92
C LEU A 45 15.56 -0.05 16.70
N TRP A 46 16.15 0.30 15.56
CA TRP A 46 16.19 -0.56 14.38
C TRP A 46 16.97 -1.86 14.62
N PHE A 47 18.06 -1.81 15.40
CA PHE A 47 18.78 -3.01 15.82
C PHE A 47 17.92 -3.91 16.72
N LYS A 48 17.21 -3.33 17.69
CA LYS A 48 16.28 -4.08 18.56
C LYS A 48 15.19 -4.75 17.74
N LEU A 49 14.56 -4.03 16.81
CA LEU A 49 13.56 -4.58 15.90
C LEU A 49 14.14 -5.74 15.09
N THR A 50 15.31 -5.56 14.50
CA THR A 50 15.97 -6.60 13.68
C THR A 50 16.17 -7.88 14.47
N ARG A 51 16.62 -7.77 15.74
CA ARG A 51 16.80 -8.93 16.62
C ARG A 51 15.48 -9.64 16.93
N ILE A 52 14.41 -8.88 17.21
CA ILE A 52 13.08 -9.45 17.50
C ILE A 52 12.54 -10.19 16.26
N VAL A 53 12.57 -9.54 15.09
CA VAL A 53 11.98 -10.08 13.87
C VAL A 53 12.76 -11.28 13.33
N ASN A 54 14.09 -11.27 13.45
CA ASN A 54 14.92 -12.41 13.06
C ASN A 54 14.82 -13.61 14.02
N ASN A 55 14.30 -13.42 15.24
CA ASN A 55 14.02 -14.50 16.19
C ASN A 55 12.67 -15.19 15.94
N ILE A 56 11.83 -14.64 15.07
CA ILE A 56 10.53 -15.22 14.68
C ILE A 56 10.73 -16.14 13.48
N SER A 57 9.91 -17.18 13.37
CA SER A 57 9.93 -18.11 12.22
C SER A 57 9.71 -17.36 10.91
N GLY A 58 10.70 -17.42 10.01
CA GLY A 58 10.67 -16.73 8.73
C GLY A 58 12.06 -16.33 8.20
N PRO A 59 12.10 -15.53 7.12
CA PRO A 59 13.35 -15.04 6.56
C PRO A 59 14.06 -14.09 7.53
N THR A 60 15.34 -14.32 7.78
CA THR A 60 16.20 -13.41 8.53
C THR A 60 16.83 -12.38 7.60
N ARG A 61 16.90 -11.13 8.03
CA ARG A 61 17.40 -10.03 7.19
C ARG A 61 18.25 -9.06 8.01
N PRO A 62 19.23 -8.38 7.39
CA PRO A 62 19.97 -7.33 8.06
C PRO A 62 19.09 -6.09 8.29
N MET A 63 19.47 -5.26 9.26
CA MET A 63 18.72 -4.07 9.66
C MET A 63 18.33 -3.15 8.49
N LYS A 64 19.26 -2.91 7.55
CA LYS A 64 19.02 -2.09 6.35
C LYS A 64 17.85 -2.62 5.51
N SER A 65 17.68 -3.93 5.43
CA SER A 65 16.59 -4.56 4.68
C SER A 65 15.23 -4.39 5.37
N TRP A 66 15.18 -4.41 6.71
CA TRP A 66 13.95 -4.15 7.45
C TRP A 66 13.54 -2.67 7.40
N ILE A 67 14.52 -1.76 7.42
CA ILE A 67 14.29 -0.32 7.20
C ILE A 67 13.66 -0.10 5.83
N LYS A 68 14.25 -0.69 4.77
CA LYS A 68 13.71 -0.61 3.41
C LYS A 68 12.31 -1.21 3.32
N TYR A 69 12.10 -2.41 3.88
CA TYR A 69 10.79 -3.05 3.90
C TYR A 69 9.70 -2.16 4.52
N TRP A 70 10.00 -1.48 5.64
CA TRP A 70 9.06 -0.57 6.27
C TRP A 70 8.75 0.66 5.41
N ALA A 71 9.76 1.23 4.75
CA ALA A 71 9.57 2.34 3.81
C ALA A 71 8.68 1.92 2.63
N ASP A 72 8.99 0.78 2.01
CA ASP A 72 8.24 0.21 0.89
C ASP A 72 6.80 -0.10 1.30
N LYS A 73 6.59 -0.75 2.46
CA LYS A 73 5.25 -1.09 2.97
C LYS A 73 4.39 0.16 3.19
N LYS A 74 4.94 1.23 3.76
CA LYS A 74 4.23 2.53 3.89
C LYS A 74 3.91 3.14 2.53
N SER A 75 4.82 3.04 1.56
CA SER A 75 4.61 3.52 0.20
C SER A 75 3.47 2.76 -0.49
N THR A 76 3.46 1.43 -0.41
CA THR A 76 2.38 0.59 -0.95
C THR A 76 1.03 0.94 -0.33
N VAL A 77 0.97 1.08 1.00
CA VAL A 77 -0.28 1.45 1.69
C VAL A 77 -0.76 2.83 1.25
N ARG A 78 0.14 3.81 1.11
CA ARG A 78 -0.23 5.15 0.62
C ARG A 78 -0.70 5.12 -0.83
N SER A 79 0.03 4.42 -1.70
CA SER A 79 -0.31 4.28 -3.11
C SER A 79 -1.69 3.65 -3.29
N LYS A 80 -2.00 2.58 -2.54
CA LYS A 80 -3.33 1.96 -2.54
C LYS A 80 -4.45 2.94 -2.21
N VAL A 81 -4.29 3.78 -1.20
CA VAL A 81 -5.34 4.73 -0.81
C VAL A 81 -5.45 5.89 -1.82
N VAL A 82 -4.32 6.41 -2.30
CA VAL A 82 -4.31 7.52 -3.28
C VAL A 82 -4.88 7.09 -4.63
N SER A 83 -4.49 5.92 -5.15
CA SER A 83 -4.98 5.37 -6.41
C SER A 83 -6.49 5.09 -6.40
N SER A 84 -7.08 5.00 -5.22
CA SER A 84 -8.51 4.74 -5.06
C SER A 84 -9.32 5.93 -4.58
N GLY A 85 -8.83 7.16 -4.82
CA GLY A 85 -9.60 8.38 -4.52
C GLY A 85 -9.59 8.78 -3.04
N SER A 86 -8.56 8.37 -2.29
CA SER A 86 -8.40 8.65 -0.85
C SER A 86 -9.39 7.93 0.07
N ASP A 87 -10.01 6.82 -0.38
CA ASP A 87 -10.85 5.99 0.48
C ASP A 87 -10.02 4.96 1.27
N PRO A 88 -9.89 5.10 2.61
CA PRO A 88 -9.13 4.16 3.43
C PRO A 88 -9.79 2.78 3.55
N ASN A 89 -11.07 2.63 3.18
CA ASN A 89 -11.80 1.37 3.31
C ASN A 89 -11.31 0.26 2.37
N ILE A 90 -10.50 0.61 1.38
CA ILE A 90 -9.95 -0.29 0.36
C ILE A 90 -8.78 -1.13 0.91
N LEU A 91 -8.24 -0.75 2.06
CA LEU A 91 -7.24 -1.54 2.77
C LEU A 91 -7.91 -2.76 3.41
N CYS A 92 -7.99 -3.88 2.68
CA CYS A 92 -8.65 -5.10 3.17
C CYS A 92 -7.90 -5.78 4.34
N SER A 93 -6.62 -5.51 4.56
CA SER A 93 -5.84 -6.12 5.63
C SER A 93 -5.85 -5.24 6.89
N ASN A 94 -6.20 -5.82 8.04
CA ASN A 94 -6.16 -5.15 9.35
C ASN A 94 -4.79 -4.51 9.65
N ILE A 95 -3.71 -5.11 9.14
CA ILE A 95 -2.35 -4.57 9.25
C ILE A 95 -2.18 -3.30 8.41
N GLU A 96 -2.72 -3.28 7.20
CA GLU A 96 -2.63 -2.11 6.33
C GLU A 96 -3.48 -0.95 6.86
N LYS A 97 -4.69 -1.24 7.38
CA LYS A 97 -5.52 -0.26 8.10
C LYS A 97 -4.76 0.33 9.30
N LYS A 98 -4.16 -0.52 10.14
CA LYS A 98 -3.37 -0.11 11.31
C LYS A 98 -2.18 0.79 10.92
N ILE A 99 -1.48 0.47 9.82
CA ILE A 99 -0.39 1.30 9.29
C ILE A 99 -0.91 2.67 8.82
N TRP A 100 -2.05 2.69 8.12
CA TRP A 100 -2.66 3.93 7.65
C TRP A 100 -3.08 4.83 8.80
N ASP A 101 -3.86 4.31 9.73
CA ASP A 101 -4.43 5.08 10.84
C ASP A 101 -3.35 5.64 11.77
N LEU A 102 -2.34 4.84 12.10
CA LEU A 102 -1.30 5.24 13.07
C LEU A 102 -0.22 6.15 12.47
N PHE A 103 0.13 5.98 11.18
CA PHE A 103 1.33 6.60 10.62
C PHE A 103 1.11 7.50 9.41
N LEU A 104 -0.04 7.39 8.71
CA LEU A 104 -0.28 8.11 7.45
C LEU A 104 -1.44 9.11 7.56
N ALA A 105 -2.53 8.74 8.23
CA ALA A 105 -3.72 9.60 8.41
C ALA A 105 -3.40 10.93 9.11
N SER A 106 -2.43 10.95 10.03
CA SER A 106 -1.99 12.19 10.71
C SER A 106 -1.17 13.11 9.79
N LYS A 107 -0.46 12.56 8.80
CA LYS A 107 0.34 13.33 7.85
C LYS A 107 -0.54 14.07 6.82
N GLU A 108 -1.67 13.48 6.43
CA GLU A 108 -2.64 14.13 5.53
C GLU A 108 -3.40 15.29 6.19
N LYS A 109 -3.83 15.12 7.45
CA LYS A 109 -4.45 16.21 8.22
C LYS A 109 -3.51 17.39 8.46
N SER A 110 -2.21 17.13 8.63
CA SER A 110 -1.17 18.17 8.72
C SER A 110 -0.87 18.84 7.37
N SER A 111 -0.89 18.07 6.28
CA SER A 111 -0.68 18.59 4.92
C SER A 111 -1.80 19.55 4.51
N ASN A 112 -3.05 19.25 4.84
CA ASN A 112 -4.20 20.11 4.50
C ASN A 112 -4.24 21.43 5.27
N ARG A 113 -3.57 21.56 6.42
CA ARG A 113 -3.47 22.85 7.13
C ARG A 113 -2.41 23.78 6.53
N SER A 114 -1.42 23.23 5.83
CA SER A 114 -0.34 24.00 5.20
C SER A 114 -0.71 24.54 3.81
N ARG A 115 -1.81 24.09 3.21
CA ARG A 115 -2.24 24.49 1.86
C ARG A 115 -3.04 25.81 1.81
N ASN A 116 -3.39 26.41 2.95
CA ASN A 116 -4.19 27.63 2.97
C ASN A 116 -3.39 28.94 3.02
N ASN A 117 -2.05 28.89 3.00
CA ASN A 117 -1.24 30.10 2.89
C ASN A 117 -0.24 29.99 1.74
N SER A 118 -0.28 31.02 0.88
CA SER A 118 0.71 31.36 -0.14
C SER A 118 0.68 30.55 -1.44
N VAL A 119 -0.10 31.06 -2.38
CA VAL A 119 0.23 31.04 -3.81
C VAL A 119 1.68 31.52 -3.99
N LYS A 120 2.58 30.64 -4.41
CA LYS A 120 3.71 30.95 -5.30
C LYS A 120 4.17 29.67 -5.98
N LEU A 121 4.51 29.86 -7.25
CA LEU A 121 4.90 28.92 -8.29
C LEU A 121 5.87 27.82 -7.85
N GLU A 122 5.78 26.71 -8.57
CA GLU A 122 6.71 25.56 -8.56
C GLU A 122 8.18 26.00 -8.48
N PRO A 123 9.03 25.19 -7.82
CA PRO A 123 9.78 24.25 -8.64
C PRO A 123 9.88 22.85 -8.02
N GLN A 124 9.67 21.85 -8.87
CA GLN A 124 10.56 20.70 -9.06
C GLN A 124 11.74 20.64 -8.07
N PHE A 125 11.72 19.69 -7.13
CA PHE A 125 12.85 19.42 -6.24
C PHE A 125 13.25 17.95 -6.27
N THR A 126 14.26 17.72 -7.11
CA THR A 126 15.54 17.04 -6.81
C THR A 126 15.51 15.70 -6.08
N GLU A 127 15.95 14.67 -6.79
CA GLU A 127 16.58 13.50 -6.21
C GLU A 127 17.76 13.96 -5.33
N GLU A 128 17.74 13.60 -4.04
CA GLU A 128 18.85 13.83 -3.11
C GLU A 128 19.80 12.63 -3.16
N PRO A 129 21.02 12.79 -3.71
CA PRO A 129 22.11 11.85 -3.54
C PRO A 129 22.69 12.06 -2.14
N PHE A 130 22.39 11.14 -1.23
CA PHE A 130 23.17 11.03 0.00
C PHE A 130 24.58 10.56 -0.37
N LEU A 131 25.54 11.48 -0.45
CA LEU A 131 26.87 11.41 0.16
C LEU A 131 27.77 12.54 -0.36
N ASN A 132 28.42 13.21 0.59
CA ASN A 132 29.50 14.21 0.52
C ASN A 132 29.08 15.68 0.39
N ASP A 133 29.26 16.41 1.49
CA ASP A 133 29.93 17.72 1.45
C ASP A 133 30.89 17.75 2.64
N ASP A 134 32.17 17.77 2.32
CA ASP A 134 33.22 18.29 3.21
C ASP A 134 33.17 19.82 3.15
N ASP A 135 33.39 20.42 4.31
CA ASP A 135 33.60 21.83 4.61
C ASP A 135 34.35 22.62 3.53
N MET A 136 33.94 23.88 3.33
CA MET A 136 34.80 25.05 3.57
C MET A 136 33.98 26.34 3.43
N ASP A 137 33.78 27.02 4.56
CA ASP A 137 33.41 28.43 4.65
C ASP A 137 34.61 29.29 4.19
N GLU A 138 34.41 30.23 3.26
CA GLU A 138 35.34 31.35 3.09
C GLU A 138 34.63 32.63 2.62
N ASP A 139 34.68 33.61 3.52
CA ASP A 139 34.63 35.08 3.42
C ASP A 139 34.23 35.73 2.09
N HIS A 140 33.23 36.61 2.16
CA HIS A 140 32.82 37.48 1.06
C HIS A 140 33.08 38.94 1.43
N ASP A 141 34.21 39.49 0.96
CA ASP A 141 34.48 40.94 0.94
C ASP A 141 34.98 41.39 -0.44
N ASN A 142 34.12 42.19 -1.10
CA ASN A 142 34.29 43.27 -2.07
C ASN A 142 35.42 43.31 -3.17
N GLU A 143 34.94 43.67 -4.38
CA GLU A 143 35.58 44.23 -5.61
C GLU A 143 36.25 43.29 -6.64
N PRO A 144 36.35 43.66 -7.95
CA PRO A 144 35.69 44.73 -8.74
C PRO A 144 34.98 44.23 -10.03
N VAL A 145 34.26 45.14 -10.68
CA VAL A 145 33.57 44.96 -11.98
C VAL A 145 34.57 44.60 -13.09
N LEU A 146 34.44 43.40 -13.67
CA LEU A 146 35.08 43.04 -14.93
C LEU A 146 34.02 42.84 -16.01
N ASN A 147 34.09 43.69 -17.03
CA ASN A 147 33.52 43.46 -18.35
C ASN A 147 34.00 42.08 -18.84
N PHE A 148 33.12 41.08 -18.83
CA PHE A 148 33.33 39.84 -19.55
C PHE A 148 32.39 39.84 -20.74
N GLU A 149 32.99 39.98 -21.92
CA GLU A 149 32.37 39.86 -23.22
C GLU A 149 31.69 38.48 -23.32
N GLU A 150 30.37 38.47 -23.25
CA GLU A 150 29.53 37.27 -23.35
C GLU A 150 29.68 36.71 -24.77
N PRO A 151 30.23 35.50 -24.97
CA PRO A 151 30.24 34.90 -26.29
C PRO A 151 28.79 34.56 -26.63
N ALA A 152 28.26 35.21 -27.66
CA ALA A 152 26.95 34.92 -28.21
C ALA A 152 26.88 33.45 -28.65
N LEU A 153 26.43 32.57 -27.75
CA LEU A 153 25.96 31.25 -28.15
C LEU A 153 24.69 31.45 -28.97
N ASP A 154 24.80 31.03 -30.22
CA ASP A 154 23.87 31.22 -31.32
C ASP A 154 22.43 30.89 -30.92
N PHE A 155 21.52 31.85 -31.10
CA PHE A 155 20.11 31.73 -30.73
C PHE A 155 19.43 30.52 -31.40
N GLU A 156 19.92 30.16 -32.59
CA GLU A 156 19.53 29.00 -33.39
C GLU A 156 19.83 27.66 -32.67
N GLU A 157 20.97 27.55 -31.99
CA GLU A 157 21.39 26.33 -31.29
C GLU A 157 20.51 26.08 -30.04
N ARG A 158 20.15 27.14 -29.32
CA ARG A 158 19.19 27.05 -28.20
C ARG A 158 17.80 26.61 -28.67
N GLN A 159 17.32 27.14 -29.80
CA GLN A 159 16.04 26.73 -30.38
C GLN A 159 16.06 25.27 -30.85
N MET A 160 17.17 24.82 -31.45
CA MET A 160 17.35 23.43 -31.87
C MET A 160 17.30 22.46 -30.68
N VAL A 161 17.97 22.78 -29.57
CA VAL A 161 17.96 21.97 -28.34
C VAL A 161 16.57 21.92 -27.71
N VAL A 162 15.81 23.01 -27.74
CA VAL A 162 14.42 23.04 -27.23
C VAL A 162 13.50 22.18 -28.09
N MET A 163 13.62 22.26 -29.42
CA MET A 163 12.82 21.46 -30.34
C MET A 163 13.13 19.96 -30.22
N GLU A 164 14.41 19.59 -30.07
CA GLU A 164 14.81 18.21 -29.81
C GLU A 164 14.23 17.68 -28.50
N LYS A 165 14.30 18.46 -27.41
CA LYS A 165 13.68 18.10 -26.12
C LYS A 165 12.17 17.92 -26.25
N LEU A 166 11.48 18.80 -26.98
CA LEU A 166 10.03 18.68 -27.19
C LEU A 166 9.67 17.39 -27.95
N VAL A 167 10.40 17.09 -29.03
CA VAL A 167 10.21 15.85 -29.80
C VAL A 167 10.44 14.61 -28.91
N LYS A 168 11.48 14.65 -28.07
CA LYS A 168 11.74 13.56 -27.11
C LYS A 168 10.60 13.39 -26.13
N VAL A 169 10.13 14.46 -25.49
CA VAL A 169 9.00 14.42 -24.55
C VAL A 169 7.72 13.92 -25.24
N MET A 170 7.44 14.35 -26.47
CA MET A 170 6.29 13.86 -27.23
C MET A 170 6.41 12.39 -27.60
N SER A 171 7.62 11.89 -27.91
CA SER A 171 7.85 10.47 -28.16
C SER A 171 7.65 9.61 -26.90
N GLU A 172 8.14 10.09 -25.75
CA GLU A 172 7.94 9.46 -24.45
C GLU A 172 6.45 9.47 -24.06
N GLN A 173 5.76 10.60 -24.26
CA GLN A 173 4.32 10.70 -24.03
C GLN A 173 3.52 9.74 -24.94
N ALA A 174 3.87 9.63 -26.22
CA ALA A 174 3.20 8.72 -27.15
C ALA A 174 3.38 7.25 -26.73
N THR A 175 4.58 6.86 -26.31
CA THR A 175 4.84 5.50 -25.80
C THR A 175 4.10 5.23 -24.48
N ALA A 176 4.07 6.18 -23.55
CA ALA A 176 3.31 6.06 -22.30
C ALA A 176 1.80 5.93 -22.55
N MET A 177 1.25 6.71 -23.49
CA MET A 177 -0.15 6.60 -23.89
C MET A 177 -0.47 5.24 -24.52
N SER A 178 0.42 4.73 -25.38
CA SER A 178 0.26 3.39 -25.98
C SER A 178 0.27 2.29 -24.93
N GLN A 179 1.20 2.34 -23.96
CA GLN A 179 1.25 1.40 -22.85
C GLN A 179 0.00 1.47 -21.97
N LEU A 180 -0.51 2.68 -21.71
CA LEU A 180 -1.74 2.87 -20.93
C LEU A 180 -2.97 2.30 -21.66
N ALA A 181 -3.05 2.49 -22.98
CA ALA A 181 -4.11 1.91 -23.80
C ALA A 181 -4.07 0.38 -23.77
N GLN A 182 -2.88 -0.23 -23.92
CA GLN A 182 -2.70 -1.68 -23.85
C GLN A 182 -3.05 -2.23 -22.46
N ALA A 183 -2.59 -1.57 -21.39
CA ALA A 183 -2.92 -1.95 -20.02
C ALA A 183 -4.43 -1.86 -19.76
N SER A 184 -5.09 -0.81 -20.26
CA SER A 184 -6.54 -0.65 -20.17
C SER A 184 -7.29 -1.78 -20.89
N GLN A 185 -6.81 -2.19 -22.08
CA GLN A 185 -7.42 -3.29 -22.83
C GLN A 185 -7.29 -4.63 -22.09
N VAL A 186 -6.12 -4.93 -21.53
CA VAL A 186 -5.92 -6.15 -20.72
C VAL A 186 -6.79 -6.13 -19.47
N ASN A 187 -6.91 -4.98 -18.80
CA ASN A 187 -7.78 -4.82 -17.64
C ASN A 187 -9.26 -5.05 -18.00
N ALA A 188 -9.73 -4.53 -19.14
CA ALA A 188 -11.09 -4.74 -19.61
C ALA A 188 -11.37 -6.24 -19.86
N GLN A 189 -10.45 -6.94 -20.53
CA GLN A 189 -10.57 -8.39 -20.77
C GLN A 189 -10.55 -9.21 -19.46
N ALA A 190 -9.72 -8.82 -18.50
CA ALA A 190 -9.70 -9.48 -17.19
C ALA A 190 -11.02 -9.25 -16.43
N MET A 191 -11.59 -8.05 -16.53
CA MET A 191 -12.87 -7.71 -15.90
C MET A 191 -14.04 -8.46 -16.53
N GLU A 192 -14.03 -8.65 -17.85
CA GLU A 192 -15.02 -9.46 -18.56
C GLU A 192 -15.03 -10.91 -18.06
N ARG A 193 -13.84 -11.53 -17.97
CA ARG A 193 -13.70 -12.90 -17.44
C ARG A 193 -14.16 -13.02 -15.99
N LEU A 194 -13.94 -11.99 -15.18
CA LEU A 194 -14.40 -11.95 -13.79
C LEU A 194 -15.94 -11.89 -13.74
N ALA A 195 -16.56 -11.07 -14.60
CA ALA A 195 -18.01 -10.97 -14.70
C ALA A 195 -18.65 -12.32 -15.10
N ASP A 196 -18.08 -13.02 -16.09
CA ASP A 196 -18.56 -14.35 -16.50
C ASP A 196 -18.46 -15.37 -15.35
N ALA A 197 -17.31 -15.41 -14.66
CA ALA A 197 -17.13 -16.30 -13.52
C ALA A 197 -18.13 -15.97 -12.39
N SER A 198 -18.39 -14.68 -12.13
CA SER A 198 -19.37 -14.23 -11.14
C SER A 198 -20.79 -14.67 -11.52
N GLN A 199 -21.16 -14.61 -12.79
CA GLN A 199 -22.47 -15.07 -13.26
C GLN A 199 -22.65 -16.59 -13.07
N ILE A 200 -21.60 -17.38 -13.32
CA ILE A 200 -21.62 -18.83 -13.08
C ILE A 200 -21.79 -19.11 -11.58
N GLN A 201 -21.08 -18.36 -10.71
CA GLN A 201 -21.21 -18.49 -9.26
C GLN A 201 -22.62 -18.12 -8.79
N ALA A 202 -23.22 -17.05 -9.30
CA ALA A 202 -24.59 -16.65 -8.95
C ALA A 202 -25.60 -17.78 -9.24
N ARG A 203 -25.50 -18.41 -10.42
CA ARG A 203 -26.34 -19.56 -10.79
C ARG A 203 -26.11 -20.77 -9.88
N ALA A 204 -24.87 -21.01 -9.45
CA ALA A 204 -24.59 -22.08 -8.50
C ALA A 204 -25.23 -21.83 -7.13
N VAL A 205 -25.23 -20.57 -6.67
CA VAL A 205 -25.89 -20.16 -5.42
C VAL A 205 -27.40 -20.31 -5.52
N GLU A 206 -28.03 -19.94 -6.65
CA GLU A 206 -29.46 -20.17 -6.88
C GLU A 206 -29.84 -21.65 -6.80
N ARG A 207 -29.00 -22.53 -7.35
CA ARG A 207 -29.20 -23.99 -7.22
C ARG A 207 -29.10 -24.45 -5.76
N LEU A 208 -28.18 -23.88 -4.97
CA LEU A 208 -28.10 -24.20 -3.55
C LEU A 208 -29.35 -23.73 -2.80
N ALA A 209 -29.85 -22.53 -3.11
CA ALA A 209 -31.08 -22.02 -2.51
C ALA A 209 -32.27 -22.95 -2.75
N THR A 210 -32.49 -23.41 -3.99
CA THR A 210 -33.59 -24.34 -4.30
C THR A 210 -33.42 -25.69 -3.61
N THR A 211 -32.18 -26.20 -3.48
CA THR A 211 -31.95 -27.43 -2.70
C THR A 211 -32.26 -27.25 -1.22
N PHE A 212 -31.93 -26.11 -0.63
CA PHE A 212 -32.24 -25.83 0.78
C PHE A 212 -33.74 -25.66 1.02
N GLU A 213 -34.48 -25.04 0.10
CA GLU A 213 -35.94 -24.96 0.18
C GLU A 213 -36.58 -26.35 0.15
N SER A 214 -36.12 -27.22 -0.77
CA SER A 214 -36.59 -28.61 -0.85
C SER A 214 -36.29 -29.41 0.41
N ILE A 215 -35.06 -29.31 0.95
CA ILE A 215 -34.68 -29.95 2.21
C ILE A 215 -35.53 -29.40 3.37
N GLY A 216 -35.79 -28.10 3.40
CA GLY A 216 -36.65 -27.47 4.39
C GLY A 216 -38.07 -28.01 4.38
N ALA A 217 -38.68 -28.14 3.20
CA ALA A 217 -39.99 -28.75 3.02
C ALA A 217 -40.01 -30.21 3.48
N ALA A 218 -39.07 -31.03 3.01
CA ALA A 218 -38.97 -32.43 3.41
C ALA A 218 -38.76 -32.61 4.93
N THR A 219 -37.97 -31.73 5.55
CA THR A 219 -37.76 -31.74 7.00
C THR A 219 -39.05 -31.40 7.75
N HIS A 220 -39.84 -30.46 7.23
CA HIS A 220 -41.15 -30.13 7.80
C HIS A 220 -42.13 -31.31 7.69
N ASP A 221 -42.16 -32.00 6.55
CA ASP A 221 -42.99 -33.18 6.34
C ASP A 221 -42.62 -34.32 7.31
N VAL A 222 -41.33 -34.61 7.46
CA VAL A 222 -40.83 -35.61 8.44
C VAL A 222 -41.25 -35.23 9.86
N ARG A 223 -41.13 -33.95 10.23
CA ARG A 223 -41.55 -33.46 11.55
C ARG A 223 -43.04 -33.68 11.79
N ASN A 224 -43.88 -33.33 10.80
CA ASN A 224 -45.32 -33.49 10.91
C ASN A 224 -45.70 -34.97 11.03
N ALA A 225 -45.09 -35.85 10.23
CA ALA A 225 -45.30 -37.29 10.32
C ALA A 225 -44.93 -37.85 11.71
N LEU A 226 -43.82 -37.39 12.30
CA LEU A 226 -43.43 -37.80 13.66
C LEU A 226 -44.44 -37.33 14.72
N LEU A 227 -44.97 -36.10 14.59
CA LEU A 227 -46.02 -35.60 15.49
C LEU A 227 -47.31 -36.39 15.36
N ASP A 228 -47.70 -36.76 14.14
CA ASP A 228 -48.88 -37.59 13.88
C ASP A 228 -48.73 -38.98 14.49
N ILE A 229 -47.56 -39.61 14.34
CA ILE A 229 -47.23 -40.89 14.96
C ILE A 229 -47.31 -40.79 16.49
N ASP A 230 -46.69 -39.77 17.10
CA ASP A 230 -46.74 -39.55 18.56
C ASP A 230 -48.17 -39.34 19.05
N SER A 231 -48.97 -38.53 18.34
CA SER A 231 -50.38 -38.30 18.69
C SER A 231 -51.21 -39.58 18.62
N THR A 232 -50.94 -40.42 17.62
CA THR A 232 -51.60 -41.71 17.42
C THR A 232 -51.24 -42.67 18.54
N LEU A 233 -49.95 -42.80 18.86
CA LEU A 233 -49.47 -43.63 19.96
C LEU A 233 -50.09 -43.21 21.29
N LYS A 234 -50.08 -41.91 21.61
CA LYS A 234 -50.70 -41.40 22.84
C LYS A 234 -52.17 -41.80 22.96
N ARG A 235 -52.97 -41.67 21.90
CA ARG A 235 -54.38 -42.10 21.90
C ARG A 235 -54.57 -43.58 22.23
N PHE A 236 -53.71 -44.46 21.70
CA PHE A 236 -53.78 -45.90 21.97
C PHE A 236 -53.39 -46.26 23.40
N TYR A 237 -52.43 -45.54 24.00
CA TYR A 237 -51.93 -45.86 25.34
C TYR A 237 -52.64 -45.10 26.48
N THR A 238 -53.36 -44.01 26.21
CA THR A 238 -54.16 -43.31 27.23
C THR A 238 -55.58 -43.87 27.39
N THR A 239 -56.00 -44.81 26.55
CA THR A 239 -57.35 -45.42 26.59
C THR A 239 -57.41 -46.75 27.32
N SER A 240 -56.40 -47.11 28.12
CA SER A 240 -56.49 -48.26 29.03
C SER A 240 -57.63 -48.03 30.03
N PRO A 241 -58.71 -48.84 29.99
CA PRO A 241 -59.78 -48.72 30.96
C PRO A 241 -59.30 -49.28 32.31
N THR A 242 -59.40 -48.46 33.36
CA THR A 242 -59.44 -48.94 34.75
C THR A 242 -60.72 -49.72 35.00
#